data_AF-B2GK99-F1
#
_entry.id   AF-B2GK99-F1
#
_cell.length_a   1.000
_cell.length_b   1.000
_cell.length_c   1.000
_cell.angle_alpha   90.00
_cell.angle_beta   90.00
_cell.angle_gamma   90.00
#
_symmetry.space_group_name_H-M   'P 1'
#
loop_
_entity.id
_entity.type
_entity.pdbx_description
1 polymer ?
#
loop_
_entity_poly.entity_id
_entity_poly.type
_entity_poly.pdbx_seq_one_letter_code
_entity_poly.pdbx_strand_id
1 'polypeptide(L)'
;MDPVRTLVTAAAASYTANCALGGSVALGLLDTSNVRWVHHGLYIATSALTAAACAAGLKARSTTTLALVSALAPLFLLQRHGARPLRRHTRDALVAAPCYVAGLVLAWR
;
A
#
# COMPACT_ATOMS: atom_id res chain seq x y z
N MET A 1 -7.64 6.74 -20.92
CA MET A 1 -7.33 6.44 -19.51
C MET A 1 -6.30 5.32 -19.52
N ASP A 2 -5.07 5.59 -19.09
CA ASP A 2 -4.06 4.53 -18.97
C ASP A 2 -4.43 3.65 -17.74
N PRO A 3 -4.80 2.37 -17.95
CA PRO A 3 -5.23 1.51 -16.86
C PRO A 3 -4.13 1.31 -15.81
N VAL A 4 -2.84 1.34 -16.20
CA VAL A 4 -1.73 1.24 -15.25
C VAL A 4 -1.72 2.46 -14.36
N ARG A 5 -1.79 3.66 -14.93
CA ARG A 5 -1.82 4.93 -14.18
C ARG A 5 -2.97 4.98 -13.18
N THR A 6 -4.17 4.58 -13.59
CA THR A 6 -5.34 4.56 -12.70
C THR A 6 -5.14 3.58 -11.53
N LEU A 7 -4.64 2.37 -11.80
CA LEU A 7 -4.41 1.36 -10.77
C LEU A 7 -3.30 1.76 -9.80
N VAL A 8 -2.18 2.31 -10.29
CA VAL A 8 -1.10 2.83 -9.43
C VAL A 8 -1.62 3.94 -8.51
N THR A 9 -2.40 4.87 -9.07
CA THR A 9 -2.96 6.00 -8.32
C THR A 9 -3.94 5.52 -7.25
N ALA A 10 -4.82 4.58 -7.60
CA ALA A 10 -5.74 3.97 -6.64
C ALA A 10 -5.01 3.19 -5.54
N ALA A 11 -3.98 2.42 -5.89
CA ALA A 11 -3.17 1.67 -4.91
C ALA A 11 -2.47 2.61 -3.93
N ALA A 12 -1.85 3.69 -4.42
CA ALA A 12 -1.18 4.67 -3.59
C ALA A 12 -2.15 5.46 -2.69
N ALA A 13 -3.33 5.82 -3.21
CA ALA A 13 -4.38 6.47 -2.42
C ALA A 13 -4.88 5.54 -1.30
N SER A 14 -5.15 4.27 -1.62
CA SER A 14 -5.56 3.25 -0.66
C SER A 14 -4.49 3.03 0.43
N TYR A 15 -3.23 2.93 0.04
CA TYR A 15 -2.11 2.81 0.96
C TYR A 15 -1.99 4.03 1.90
N THR A 16 -2.12 5.24 1.35
CA THR A 16 -2.07 6.49 2.14
C THR A 16 -3.20 6.55 3.16
N ALA A 17 -4.42 6.19 2.74
CA ALA A 17 -5.57 6.11 3.64
C ALA A 17 -5.35 5.05 4.74
N ASN A 18 -4.72 3.93 4.41
CA ASN A 18 -4.37 2.88 5.39
C ASN A 18 -3.35 3.36 6.41
N CYS A 19 -2.32 4.08 5.97
CA CYS A 19 -1.34 4.70 6.86
C CYS A 19 -1.99 5.79 7.75
N ALA A 20 -2.86 6.63 7.18
CA ALA A 20 -3.54 7.69 7.93
C ALA A 20 -4.47 7.11 9.02
N LEU A 21 -5.21 6.05 8.70
CA LEU A 21 -6.06 5.36 9.66
C LEU A 21 -5.22 4.73 10.78
N GLY A 22 -4.17 3.97 10.43
CA GLY A 22 -3.27 3.34 11.42
C GLY A 22 -2.56 4.36 12.30
N GLY A 23 -2.09 5.47 11.72
CA GLY A 23 -1.47 6.58 12.45
C GLY A 23 -2.44 7.29 13.38
N SER A 24 -3.67 7.54 12.95
CA SER A 24 -4.70 8.18 13.78
C SER A 24 -5.06 7.32 14.99
N VAL A 25 -5.14 5.99 14.82
CA VAL A 25 -5.35 5.05 15.93
C VAL A 25 -4.13 5.01 16.86
N ALA A 26 -2.92 4.97 16.32
CA ALA A 26 -1.69 4.96 17.11
C ALA A 26 -1.48 6.25 17.92
N LEU A 27 -1.93 7.39 17.40
CA LEU A 27 -1.93 8.69 18.09
C LEU A 27 -3.11 8.86 19.06
N GLY A 28 -4.04 7.90 19.12
CA GLY A 28 -5.24 7.99 19.96
C GLY A 28 -6.28 9.00 19.47
N LEU A 29 -6.18 9.48 18.23
CA LEU A 29 -7.14 10.39 17.62
C LEU A 29 -8.44 9.69 17.22
N LEU A 30 -8.35 8.40 16.89
CA LEU A 30 -9.49 7.56 16.53
C LEU A 30 -9.47 6.26 17.32
N ASP A 31 -10.62 5.85 17.83
CA ASP A 31 -10.81 4.51 18.36
C ASP A 31 -11.53 3.62 17.34
N THR A 32 -10.76 2.74 16.70
CA THR A 32 -11.30 1.74 15.76
C THR A 32 -11.54 0.38 16.44
N SER A 33 -11.59 0.31 17.77
CA SER A 33 -11.73 -0.95 18.51
C SER A 33 -12.95 -1.78 18.07
N ASN A 34 -14.07 -1.12 17.74
CA ASN A 34 -15.30 -1.73 17.22
C ASN A 34 -15.32 -1.92 15.69
N VAL A 35 -14.40 -1.28 14.95
CA VAL A 35 -14.36 -1.28 13.48
C VAL A 35 -12.98 -1.65 12.93
N ARG A 36 -12.28 -2.55 13.62
CA ARG A 36 -10.92 -3.03 13.24
C ARG A 36 -10.89 -3.63 11.83
N TRP A 37 -12.02 -4.14 11.37
CA TRP A 37 -12.20 -4.69 10.04
C TRP A 37 -11.98 -3.63 8.95
N VAL A 38 -12.23 -2.34 9.21
CA VAL A 38 -12.02 -1.26 8.23
C VAL A 38 -10.55 -1.17 7.85
N HIS A 39 -9.65 -1.21 8.84
CA HIS A 39 -8.21 -1.22 8.60
C HIS A 39 -7.77 -2.47 7.81
N HIS A 40 -8.33 -3.64 8.14
CA HIS A 40 -8.06 -4.87 7.38
C HIS A 40 -8.61 -4.80 5.95
N GLY A 41 -9.82 -4.29 5.76
CA GLY A 41 -10.43 -4.11 4.44
C GLY A 41 -9.61 -3.17 3.56
N LEU A 42 -9.12 -2.07 4.15
CA LEU A 42 -8.25 -1.11 3.45
C LEU A 42 -6.89 -1.74 3.12
N TYR A 43 -6.35 -2.57 4.00
CA TYR A 43 -5.14 -3.35 3.72
C TYR A 43 -5.34 -4.35 2.57
N ILE A 44 -6.47 -5.08 2.53
CA ILE A 44 -6.82 -6.02 1.46
C ILE A 44 -6.98 -5.26 0.14
N ALA A 45 -7.73 -4.14 0.13
CA ALA A 45 -7.90 -3.30 -1.04
C ALA A 45 -6.56 -2.78 -1.58
N THR A 46 -5.68 -2.32 -0.69
CA THR A 46 -4.33 -1.87 -1.05
C THR A 46 -3.53 -3.00 -1.69
N SER A 47 -3.56 -4.20 -1.12
CA SER A 47 -2.84 -5.36 -1.63
C SER A 47 -3.39 -5.81 -2.99
N ALA A 48 -4.71 -5.86 -3.15
CA ALA A 48 -5.37 -6.21 -4.40
C ALA A 48 -5.10 -5.19 -5.51
N LEU A 49 -5.19 -3.89 -5.22
CA LEU A 49 -4.88 -2.83 -6.16
C LEU A 49 -3.40 -2.84 -6.57
N THR A 50 -2.50 -3.11 -5.64
CA THR A 50 -1.06 -3.23 -5.93
C THR A 50 -0.77 -4.43 -6.82
N ALA A 51 -1.37 -5.59 -6.53
CA ALA A 51 -1.25 -6.77 -7.37
C ALA A 51 -1.82 -6.54 -8.78
N ALA A 52 -2.98 -5.89 -8.89
CA ALA A 52 -3.58 -5.51 -10.16
C ALA A 52 -2.70 -4.52 -10.95
N ALA A 53 -2.12 -3.53 -10.27
CA ALA A 53 -1.19 -2.58 -10.88
C ALA A 53 0.08 -3.28 -11.41
N CYS A 54 0.65 -4.21 -10.65
CA CYS A 54 1.76 -5.04 -11.10
C CYS A 54 1.40 -5.89 -12.32
N ALA A 55 0.24 -6.57 -12.30
CA ALA A 55 -0.21 -7.39 -13.43
C ALA A 55 -0.45 -6.55 -14.70
N ALA A 56 -1.06 -5.37 -14.55
CA ALA A 56 -1.28 -4.43 -15.65
C ALA A 56 0.05 -3.89 -16.20
N GLY A 57 0.98 -3.50 -15.31
CA GLY A 57 2.32 -3.04 -15.69
C GLY A 57 3.13 -4.11 -16.42
N LEU A 58 3.05 -5.36 -15.96
CA LEU A 58 3.73 -6.49 -16.59
C LEU A 58 3.18 -6.77 -18.00
N LYS A 59 1.85 -6.70 -18.15
CA LYS A 59 1.18 -6.82 -19.46
C LYS A 59 1.57 -5.69 -20.41
N ALA A 60 1.73 -4.47 -19.89
CA ALA A 60 2.15 -3.29 -20.65
C ALA A 60 3.68 -3.19 -20.86
N ARG A 61 4.47 -4.12 -20.32
CA ARG A 61 5.95 -4.07 -20.27
C ARG A 61 6.49 -2.73 -19.75
N SER A 62 5.80 -2.13 -18.79
CA SER A 62 6.16 -0.83 -18.21
C SER A 62 7.25 -0.98 -17.14
N THR A 63 8.22 -0.06 -17.14
CA THR A 63 9.26 0.05 -16.08
C THR A 63 8.66 0.37 -14.71
N THR A 64 7.46 0.94 -14.67
CA THR A 64 6.67 1.18 -13.44
C THR A 64 6.47 -0.09 -12.62
N THR A 65 6.42 -1.26 -13.27
CA THR A 65 6.27 -2.57 -12.63
C THR A 65 7.41 -2.88 -11.68
N LEU A 66 8.64 -2.48 -12.00
CA LEU A 66 9.81 -2.76 -11.16
C LEU A 66 9.73 -2.02 -9.82
N ALA A 67 9.28 -0.75 -9.85
CA ALA A 67 9.09 0.05 -8.64
C ALA A 67 7.96 -0.51 -7.75
N LEU A 68 6.86 -0.98 -8.36
CA LEU A 68 5.71 -1.52 -7.64
C LEU A 68 5.92 -2.95 -7.11
N VAL A 69 6.66 -3.79 -7.83
CA VAL A 69 6.99 -5.16 -7.37
C VAL A 69 7.78 -5.10 -6.06
N SER A 70 8.67 -4.12 -5.89
CA SER A 70 9.37 -3.91 -4.62
C SER A 70 8.43 -3.60 -3.46
N ALA A 71 7.23 -3.06 -3.70
CA ALA A 71 6.21 -2.80 -2.67
C ALA A 71 5.51 -4.08 -2.19
N LEU A 72 5.53 -5.18 -2.96
CA LEU A 72 4.92 -6.45 -2.56
C LEU A 72 5.67 -7.09 -1.38
N ALA A 73 7.00 -6.93 -1.32
CA ALA A 73 7.81 -7.46 -0.23
C ALA A 73 7.42 -6.87 1.15
N PRO A 74 7.39 -5.54 1.37
CA PRO A 74 6.97 -4.96 2.64
C PRO A 74 5.49 -5.24 2.95
N LEU A 75 4.59 -5.32 1.96
CA LEU A 75 3.21 -5.76 2.19
C LEU A 75 3.15 -7.19 2.74
N PHE A 76 3.95 -8.11 2.18
CA PHE A 76 4.03 -9.48 2.68
C PHE A 76 4.63 -9.55 4.09
N LEU A 77 5.67 -8.75 4.37
CA LEU A 77 6.25 -8.66 5.71
C LEU A 77 5.26 -8.11 6.74
N LEU A 78 4.41 -7.14 6.36
CA LEU A 78 3.33 -6.62 7.21
C LEU A 78 2.34 -7.73 7.63
N GLN A 79 2.00 -8.65 6.72
CA GLN A 79 1.15 -9.81 7.06
C GLN A 79 1.88 -10.79 7.96
N ARG A 80 3.15 -11.11 7.63
CA ARG A 80 3.92 -12.14 8.33
C ARG A 80 4.31 -11.73 9.75
N HIS A 81 4.64 -10.46 9.97
CA HIS A 81 5.08 -9.97 11.27
C HIS A 81 3.94 -9.56 12.20
N GLY A 82 2.71 -9.44 11.68
CA GLY A 82 1.54 -9.01 12.44
C GLY A 82 1.63 -7.55 12.94
N ALA A 83 0.63 -7.16 13.71
CA ALA A 83 0.49 -5.77 14.20
C ALA A 83 1.35 -5.44 15.43
N ARG A 84 2.03 -6.43 16.03
CA ARG A 84 2.83 -6.25 17.25
C ARG A 84 4.22 -6.89 17.12
N PRO A 85 5.29 -6.21 17.59
CA PRO A 85 5.30 -4.88 18.21
C PRO A 85 5.08 -3.74 17.18
N LEU A 86 4.37 -2.68 17.60
CA LEU A 86 3.92 -1.59 16.73
C LEU A 86 5.07 -0.89 15.98
N ARG A 87 6.25 -0.77 16.60
CA ARG A 87 7.45 -0.19 15.97
C ARG A 87 7.89 -0.97 14.72
N ARG A 88 7.80 -2.30 14.74
CA ARG A 88 8.17 -3.14 13.59
C ARG A 88 7.15 -2.98 12.46
N HIS A 89 5.87 -3.00 12.81
CA HIS A 89 4.78 -2.80 11.86
C HIS A 89 4.86 -1.43 11.17
N THR A 90 5.14 -0.38 11.94
CA THR A 90 5.32 0.99 11.41
C THR A 90 6.55 1.07 10.49
N ARG A 91 7.65 0.41 10.86
CA ARG A 91 8.85 0.36 10.02
C ARG A 91 8.58 -0.35 8.69
N ASP A 92 7.94 -1.51 8.72
CA ASP A 92 7.64 -2.29 7.52
C ASP A 92 6.67 -1.51 6.61
N ALA A 93 5.72 -0.76 7.20
CA ALA A 93 4.89 0.18 6.46
C ALA A 93 5.72 1.28 5.80
N LEU A 94 6.60 1.97 6.53
CA LEU A 94 7.42 3.05 5.99
C LEU A 94 8.34 2.61 4.84
N VAL A 95 8.81 1.35 4.85
CA VAL A 95 9.62 0.78 3.77
C VAL A 95 8.83 0.67 2.46
N ALA A 96 7.50 0.51 2.51
CA ALA A 96 6.66 0.47 1.32
C ALA A 96 6.43 1.85 0.69
N ALA A 97 6.45 2.93 1.48
CA ALA A 97 6.15 4.29 1.02
C ALA A 97 6.99 4.75 -0.20
N PRO A 98 8.32 4.61 -0.24
CA PRO A 98 9.11 5.03 -1.41
C PRO A 98 8.74 4.27 -2.69
N CYS A 99 8.28 3.02 -2.58
CA CYS A 99 7.87 2.22 -3.74
C CYS A 99 6.58 2.79 -4.37
N TYR A 100 5.60 3.20 -3.56
CA TYR A 100 4.39 3.86 -4.06
C TYR A 100 4.67 5.24 -4.66
N VAL A 101 5.57 6.02 -4.05
CA VAL A 101 5.99 7.32 -4.58
C VAL A 101 6.69 7.14 -5.94
N ALA A 102 7.65 6.23 -6.04
CA ALA A 102 8.34 5.94 -7.30
C ALA A 102 7.36 5.43 -8.38
N GLY A 103 6.45 4.53 -8.01
CA GLY A 103 5.40 4.04 -8.91
C GLY A 103 4.50 5.16 -9.44
N LEU A 104 4.05 6.07 -8.56
CA LEU A 104 3.28 7.25 -8.96
C LEU A 104 4.07 8.15 -9.91
N VAL A 105 5.31 8.50 -9.56
CA VAL A 105 6.15 9.36 -10.41
C VAL A 105 6.36 8.75 -11.79
N LEU A 106 6.61 7.44 -11.88
CA LEU A 106 6.79 6.75 -13.15
C LEU A 106 5.49 6.63 -13.95
N ALA A 107 4.36 6.38 -13.28
CA ALA A 107 3.07 6.28 -13.94
C ALA A 107 2.54 7.61 -14.48
N TRP A 108 2.94 8.73 -13.86
CA TRP A 108 2.53 10.08 -14.23
C TRP A 108 3.46 10.79 -15.22
N ARG A 109 4.67 10.26 -15.42
CA ARG A 109 5.55 10.62 -16.54
C ARG A 109 4.93 10.21 -17.89
#